data_AF-A0AAU4JIX9-F1
#
_entry.id   AF-A0AAU4JIX9-F1
#
_cell.length_a   1.000
_cell.length_b   1.000
_cell.length_c   1.000
_cell.angle_alpha   90.00
_cell.angle_beta   90.00
_cell.angle_gamma   90.00
#
_symmetry.space_group_name_H-M   'P 1'
#
loop_
_entity.id
_entity.type
_entity.pdbx_description
1 polymer ?
#
loop_
_entity_poly.entity_id
_entity_poly.type
_entity_poly.pdbx_seq_one_letter_code
_entity_poly.pdbx_strand_id
1 'polypeptide(L)'
;MTVMDDWVTAVCAELDLDPAAVPVPAVLDLARDVAHQVLRPGAPVTAYLFGLAVGRGADPADAAARLSALAGAWPVELGADPADPTAP
;
A
#
# COMPACT_ATOMS: atom_id res chain seq x y z
N MET A 1 -5.11 22.39 -5.30
CA MET A 1 -5.31 21.63 -4.05
C MET A 1 -6.53 20.77 -4.23
N THR A 2 -6.34 19.46 -4.11
CA THR A 2 -7.39 18.45 -4.10
C THR A 2 -7.81 18.15 -2.66
N VAL A 3 -8.98 17.51 -2.46
CA VAL A 3 -9.41 17.03 -1.12
C VAL A 3 -8.36 16.11 -0.48
N MET A 4 -7.58 15.37 -1.29
CA MET A 4 -6.48 14.54 -0.80
C MET A 4 -5.32 15.39 -0.28
N ASP A 5 -4.94 16.45 -0.99
CA ASP A 5 -3.85 17.35 -0.56
C ASP A 5 -4.20 18.02 0.78
N ASP A 6 -5.45 18.47 0.92
CA ASP A 6 -5.94 19.10 2.15
C ASP A 6 -5.94 18.10 3.31
N TRP A 7 -6.39 16.86 3.05
CA TRP A 7 -6.41 15.79 4.03
C TRP A 7 -5.01 15.40 4.49
N VAL A 8 -4.07 15.19 3.55
CA VAL A 8 -2.67 14.87 3.87
C VAL A 8 -2.05 15.99 4.71
N THR A 9 -2.31 17.25 4.35
CA THR A 9 -1.83 18.40 5.12
C THR A 9 -2.37 18.38 6.55
N ALA A 10 -3.67 18.15 6.73
CA ALA A 10 -4.30 18.10 8.05
C ALA A 10 -3.75 16.95 8.92
N VAL A 11 -3.58 15.75 8.34
CA VAL A 11 -3.04 14.59 9.06
C VAL A 11 -1.56 14.81 9.42
N CYS A 12 -0.77 15.40 8.52
CA CYS A 12 0.63 15.71 8.82
C CYS A 12 0.75 16.72 9.97
N ALA A 13 -0.13 17.73 10.01
CA ALA A 13 -0.17 18.69 11.11
C ALA A 13 -0.51 18.04 12.47
N GLU A 14 -1.44 17.08 12.49
CA GLU A 14 -1.80 16.34 13.71
C GLU A 14 -0.66 15.42 14.21
N LEU A 15 0.11 14.87 13.28
CA LEU A 15 1.16 13.88 13.57
C LEU A 15 2.58 14.47 13.65
N ASP A 16 2.72 15.80 13.53
CA ASP A 16 4.01 16.51 13.47
C ASP A 16 4.95 15.97 12.36
N LEU A 17 4.39 15.81 11.16
CA LEU A 17 5.08 15.34 9.97
C LEU A 17 5.23 16.46 8.93
N ASP A 18 6.28 16.40 8.12
CA ASP A 18 6.43 17.26 6.94
C ASP A 18 5.57 16.71 5.78
N PRO A 19 4.56 17.46 5.29
CA PRO A 19 3.75 17.05 4.14
C PRO A 19 4.59 16.80 2.88
N ALA A 20 5.72 17.50 2.70
CA ALA A 20 6.60 17.31 1.55
C ALA A 20 7.35 15.97 1.59
N ALA A 21 7.44 15.34 2.76
CA ALA A 21 8.05 14.03 2.93
C ALA A 21 7.08 12.87 2.63
N VAL A 22 5.80 13.13 2.36
CA VAL A 22 4.80 12.09 2.08
C VAL A 22 4.75 11.77 0.59
N PRO A 23 5.17 10.56 0.15
CA PRO A 23 5.16 10.17 -1.26
C PRO A 23 3.76 9.70 -1.67
N VAL A 24 2.77 10.60 -1.65
CA VAL A 24 1.35 10.29 -1.91
C VAL A 24 1.14 9.47 -3.20
N PRO A 25 1.71 9.83 -4.37
CA PRO A 25 1.52 9.05 -5.59
C PRO A 25 2.00 7.60 -5.45
N ALA A 26 3.18 7.40 -4.88
CA ALA A 26 3.75 6.06 -4.70
C ALA A 26 2.91 5.18 -3.76
N VAL A 27 2.38 5.76 -2.68
CA VAL A 27 1.49 5.05 -1.74
C VAL A 27 0.19 4.62 -2.44
N LEU A 28 -0.40 5.52 -3.22
CA LEU A 28 -1.66 5.24 -3.94
C LEU A 28 -1.46 4.22 -5.08
N ASP A 29 -0.34 4.29 -5.80
CA ASP A 29 -0.01 3.33 -6.84
C ASP A 29 0.28 1.95 -6.25
N LEU A 30 1.02 1.87 -5.14
CA LEU A 30 1.23 0.61 -4.42
C LEU A 30 -0.10 0.02 -3.93
N ALA A 31 -0.98 0.83 -3.34
CA ALA A 31 -2.30 0.38 -2.90
C ALA A 31 -3.14 -0.13 -4.08
N ARG A 32 -3.07 0.54 -5.24
CA ARG A 32 -3.72 0.12 -6.49
C ARG A 32 -3.18 -1.24 -6.96
N ASP A 33 -1.87 -1.42 -7.01
CA ASP A 33 -1.24 -2.66 -7.47
C ASP A 33 -1.69 -3.84 -6.61
N VAL A 34 -1.63 -3.69 -5.29
CA VAL A 34 -2.04 -4.75 -4.34
C VAL A 34 -3.53 -5.05 -4.46
N ALA A 35 -4.38 -4.02 -4.57
CA ALA A 35 -5.82 -4.23 -4.70
C ALA A 35 -6.20 -4.99 -5.98
N HIS A 36 -5.44 -4.80 -7.06
CA HIS A 36 -5.71 -5.44 -8.36
C HIS A 36 -5.04 -6.81 -8.52
N GLN A 37 -3.81 -6.98 -8.02
CA GLN A 37 -3.00 -8.17 -8.29
C GLN A 37 -3.00 -9.19 -7.14
N VAL A 38 -3.29 -8.76 -5.91
CA VAL A 38 -3.21 -9.61 -4.70
C VAL A 38 -4.60 -9.87 -4.13
N LEU A 39 -5.18 -8.86 -3.46
CA LEU A 39 -6.56 -8.85 -2.97
C LEU A 39 -6.93 -7.45 -2.49
N ARG A 40 -8.20 -7.04 -2.67
CA ARG A 40 -8.66 -5.68 -2.32
C ARG A 40 -8.41 -5.32 -0.84
N PRO A 41 -8.68 -6.19 0.16
CA PRO A 41 -8.32 -5.90 1.55
C PRO A 41 -6.81 -5.77 1.82
N GLY A 42 -5.94 -6.22 0.91
CA GLY A 42 -4.49 -6.18 1.07
C GLY A 42 -3.89 -4.78 0.92
N ALA A 43 -4.59 -3.87 0.23
CA ALA A 43 -4.11 -2.50 0.01
C ALA A 43 -3.84 -1.72 1.32
N PRO A 44 -4.80 -1.60 2.26
CA PRO A 44 -4.53 -0.90 3.53
C PRO A 44 -3.48 -1.62 4.40
N VAL A 45 -3.43 -2.95 4.38
CA VAL A 45 -2.41 -3.73 5.12
C VAL A 45 -1.02 -3.44 4.57
N THR A 46 -0.88 -3.36 3.24
CA THR A 46 0.41 -3.08 2.59
C THR A 46 0.85 -1.64 2.83
N ALA A 47 -0.06 -0.66 2.81
CA ALA A 47 0.26 0.72 3.15
C ALA A 47 0.80 0.85 4.58
N TYR A 48 0.22 0.12 5.54
CA TYR A 48 0.72 0.07 6.91
C TYR A 48 2.13 -0.55 6.99
N LEU A 49 2.34 -1.70 6.33
CA LEU A 49 3.64 -2.38 6.30
C LEU A 49 4.73 -1.54 5.60
N PHE A 50 4.36 -0.83 4.52
CA PHE A 50 5.22 0.12 3.83
C PHE A 50 5.66 1.23 4.77
N GLY A 51 4.72 1.90 5.45
CA GLY A 51 5.02 2.93 6.44
C GLY A 51 5.90 2.40 7.58
N LEU A 52 5.64 1.18 8.05
CA LEU A 52 6.44 0.53 9.09
C LEU A 52 7.87 0.21 8.65
N ALA A 53 8.08 -0.16 7.38
CA ALA A 53 9.41 -0.40 6.83
C ALA A 53 10.20 0.92 6.68
N VAL A 54 9.56 1.96 6.14
CA VAL A 54 10.14 3.30 6.03
C VAL A 54 10.50 3.87 7.40
N GLY A 55 9.60 3.73 8.40
CA GLY A 55 9.87 4.13 9.78
C GLY A 55 11.02 3.37 10.45
N ARG A 56 11.44 2.22 9.88
CA ARG A 56 12.64 1.47 10.30
C ARG A 56 13.89 1.80 9.49
N GLY A 57 13.83 2.82 8.63
CA GLY A 57 14.95 3.31 7.84
C GLY A 57 15.06 2.74 6.43
N ALA A 58 14.03 2.06 5.91
CA ALA A 58 13.99 1.71 4.49
C ALA A 58 13.81 2.96 3.62
N ASP A 59 14.49 3.00 2.48
CA ASP A 59 14.23 4.03 1.47
C ASP A 59 12.79 3.88 0.90
N PRO A 60 11.97 4.95 0.88
CA PRO A 60 10.60 4.87 0.40
C PRO A 60 10.46 4.43 -1.06
N ALA A 61 11.36 4.86 -1.96
CA ALA A 61 11.27 4.51 -3.37
C ALA A 61 11.63 3.04 -3.58
N ASP A 62 12.70 2.56 -2.93
CA ASP A 62 13.09 1.15 -2.98
C ASP A 62 12.04 0.23 -2.35
N ALA A 63 11.48 0.62 -1.21
CA ALA A 63 10.44 -0.15 -0.53
C ALA A 63 9.17 -0.24 -1.39
N ALA A 64 8.72 0.87 -1.99
CA ALA A 64 7.57 0.87 -2.88
C ALA A 64 7.82 -0.01 -4.12
N ALA A 65 8.97 0.14 -4.78
CA ALA A 65 9.33 -0.65 -5.95
C ALA A 65 9.35 -2.16 -5.66
N ARG A 66 9.93 -2.57 -4.53
CA ARG A 66 9.97 -3.98 -4.11
C ARG A 66 8.59 -4.54 -3.82
N LEU A 67 7.72 -3.77 -3.16
CA LEU A 67 6.36 -4.21 -2.85
C LEU A 67 5.47 -4.27 -4.09
N SER A 68 5.57 -3.29 -5.01
CA SER A 68 4.86 -3.35 -6.30
C SER A 68 5.33 -4.53 -7.15
N ALA A 69 6.63 -4.81 -7.20
CA ALA A 69 7.16 -5.99 -7.89
C ALA A 69 6.65 -7.30 -7.28
N LEU A 70 6.58 -7.38 -5.94
CA LEU A 70 6.02 -8.53 -5.24
C LEU A 70 4.52 -8.71 -5.55
N ALA A 71 3.75 -7.62 -5.57
CA ALA A 71 2.33 -7.65 -5.91
C ALA A 71 2.10 -8.11 -7.36
N GLY A 72 2.91 -7.61 -8.31
CA GLY A 72 2.80 -7.99 -9.72
C GLY A 72 3.21 -9.45 -10.03
N ALA A 73 4.03 -10.06 -9.17
CA ALA A 73 4.43 -11.47 -9.30
C ALA A 73 3.60 -12.41 -8.39
N TRP A 74 2.56 -11.90 -7.72
CA TRP A 74 1.79 -12.68 -6.75
C TRP A 74 1.00 -13.81 -7.46
N PRO A 75 1.11 -15.07 -7.01
CA PRO A 75 0.44 -16.19 -7.68
C PRO A 75 -1.07 -16.14 -7.48
N VAL A 76 -1.81 -16.19 -8.60
CA VAL A 76 -3.28 -16.13 -8.63
C VAL A 76 -3.95 -17.31 -7.92
N GLU A 77 -3.29 -18.48 -7.84
CA GLU A 77 -3.87 -19.71 -7.25
C GLU A 77 -4.10 -19.65 -5.73
N LEU A 78 -3.43 -18.78 -4.99
CA LEU A 78 -3.67 -18.61 -3.54
C LEU A 78 -4.91 -17.77 -3.22
N GLY A 79 -5.65 -17.33 -4.25
CA GLY A 79 -6.94 -16.65 -4.13
C GLY A 79 -8.16 -17.59 -4.09
N ALA A 80 -7.97 -18.92 -4.10
CA ALA A 80 -9.05 -19.86 -3.88
C ALA A 80 -9.48 -19.79 -2.39
N ASP A 81 -10.73 -19.39 -2.18
CA ASP A 81 -11.35 -19.33 -0.86
C ASP A 81 -11.37 -20.74 -0.22
N PRO A 82 -10.75 -20.96 0.96
CA PRO A 82 -10.83 -22.24 1.68
C PRO A 82 -12.25 -22.55 2.18
N ALA A 83 -13.24 -21.68 1.94
CA ALA A 83 -14.64 -21.87 2.30
C ALA A 83 -15.56 -22.23 1.11
N ASP A 84 -15.05 -22.72 -0.04
CA ASP A 84 -15.89 -23.30 -1.08
C ASP A 84 -16.06 -24.83 -0.88
N PRO A 85 -17.21 -25.30 -0.35
CA PRO A 85 -17.48 -26.73 -0.18
C PRO A 85 -17.78 -27.47 -1.50
N THR A 86 -17.67 -26.81 -2.66
CA THR A 86 -18.04 -27.38 -3.97
C THR A 86 -16.90 -27.53 -4.98
N ALA A 87 -15.64 -27.39 -4.56
CA ALA A 87 -14.50 -27.81 -5.38
C ALA A 87 -14.53 -29.35 -5.63
N PRO A 88 -14.21 -29.82 -6.86
CA PRO A 88 -14.51 -31.19 -7.32
C PRO A 88 -13.76 -32.30 -6.59
#